data_AF-A0A8S2CSL9-F1
#
_entry.id   AF-A0A8S2CSL9-F1
#
_cell.length_a   1.000
_cell.length_b   1.000
_cell.length_c   1.000
_cell.angle_alpha   90.00
_cell.angle_beta   90.00
_cell.angle_gamma   90.00
#
_symmetry.space_group_name_H-M   'P 1'
#
loop_
_entity.id
_entity.type
_entity.pdbx_description
1 polymer ?
#
loop_
_entity_poly.entity_id
_entity_poly.type
_entity_poly.pdbx_seq_one_letter_code
_entity_poly.pdbx_strand_id
1 'polypeptide(L)'
;MMGWNEITGGNKLHRYTSELDILTKEKLAQNTIVHFWKGNLDLLNKTISHGYDVVNSNNKFTYLDYDYDKISLEKAYNFNPIPDNLSEEYHSKILGLGCQMWGERISTVDKMNKQIFPRIAAYAEVGWTSLENKNYQNFTQNITSYWYKRWDKYGINYYKLQNSISTLNNKVVTKKRKTKNMEKTSMKKSFN
;
A
#
# COMPACT_ATOMS: atom_id res chain seq x y z
N MET A 1 17.85 -11.48 17.25
CA MET A 1 18.20 -11.36 15.82
C MET A 1 16.91 -11.15 15.04
N MET A 2 16.91 -10.36 13.97
CA MET A 2 15.73 -10.19 13.10
C MET A 2 16.12 -10.48 11.65
N GLY A 3 15.22 -11.14 10.91
CA GLY A 3 15.40 -11.35 9.48
C GLY A 3 14.10 -11.72 8.77
N TRP A 4 14.14 -11.72 7.45
CA TRP A 4 12.99 -12.05 6.61
C TRP A 4 12.57 -13.50 6.74
N ASN A 5 11.29 -13.82 6.53
CA ASN A 5 10.75 -15.16 6.77
C ASN A 5 11.34 -16.29 5.91
N GLU A 6 12.24 -16.01 4.97
CA GLU A 6 13.16 -16.99 4.37
C GLU A 6 14.02 -17.68 5.42
N ILE A 7 14.44 -16.98 6.47
CA ILE A 7 15.37 -17.52 7.48
C ILE A 7 14.79 -18.72 8.23
N THR A 8 13.46 -18.89 8.23
CA THR A 8 12.82 -20.04 8.87
C THR A 8 13.03 -21.33 8.10
N GLY A 9 13.46 -21.25 6.83
CA GLY A 9 13.69 -22.39 5.97
C GLY A 9 12.41 -23.17 5.60
N GLY A 10 12.55 -24.07 4.63
CA GLY A 10 11.51 -25.00 4.19
C GLY A 10 10.38 -24.37 3.38
N ASN A 11 10.52 -23.12 2.91
CA ASN A 11 9.49 -22.41 2.17
C ASN A 11 10.05 -21.77 0.90
N LYS A 12 9.45 -22.11 -0.24
CA LYS A 12 9.85 -21.53 -1.53
C LYS A 12 9.15 -20.18 -1.75
N LEU A 13 9.80 -19.10 -1.32
CA LEU A 13 9.25 -17.75 -1.42
C LEU A 13 9.58 -17.07 -2.76
N HIS A 14 10.71 -17.42 -3.38
CA HIS A 14 11.06 -16.92 -4.71
C HIS A 14 10.99 -18.01 -5.77
N ARG A 15 10.62 -17.60 -6.99
CA ARG A 15 10.55 -18.51 -8.16
C ARG A 15 11.90 -19.15 -8.50
N TYR A 16 13.00 -18.47 -8.16
CA TYR A 16 14.37 -18.89 -8.47
C TYR A 16 15.03 -19.71 -7.36
N THR A 17 14.39 -19.86 -6.19
CA THR A 17 14.91 -20.69 -5.10
C THR A 17 14.70 -22.16 -5.43
N SER A 18 15.76 -22.96 -5.35
CA SER A 18 15.69 -24.42 -5.52
C SER A 18 15.21 -25.12 -4.24
N GLU A 19 14.89 -26.40 -4.32
CA GLU A 19 14.53 -27.19 -3.13
C GLU A 19 15.71 -27.39 -2.17
N LEU A 20 16.94 -27.37 -2.69
CA LEU A 20 18.15 -27.44 -1.88
C LEU A 20 18.37 -26.15 -1.08
N ASP A 21 18.05 -24.99 -1.68
CA ASP A 21 18.24 -23.68 -1.03
C ASP A 21 17.28 -23.46 0.16
N ILE A 22 16.14 -24.16 0.19
CA ILE A 22 15.18 -24.07 1.30
C ILE A 22 15.43 -25.15 2.37
N LEU A 23 16.39 -26.05 2.15
CA LEU A 23 16.63 -27.19 3.04
C LEU A 23 17.49 -26.75 4.22
N THR A 24 16.85 -26.38 5.33
CA THR A 24 17.53 -25.95 6.54
C THR A 24 17.55 -27.04 7.59
N LYS A 25 18.75 -27.43 8.05
CA LYS A 25 18.94 -28.35 9.18
C LYS A 25 19.16 -27.62 10.52
N GLU A 26 19.41 -26.32 10.46
CA GLU A 26 19.71 -25.52 11.64
C GLU A 26 18.47 -24.86 12.22
N LYS A 27 18.44 -24.74 13.55
CA LYS A 27 17.38 -24.07 14.29
C LYS A 27 17.83 -22.64 14.61
N LEU A 28 16.97 -21.66 14.35
CA LEU A 28 17.24 -20.28 14.72
C LEU A 28 17.26 -20.11 16.24
N ALA A 29 17.90 -19.04 16.71
CA ALA A 29 17.89 -18.68 18.12
C ALA A 29 16.44 -18.43 18.61
N GLN A 30 16.15 -18.80 19.85
CA GLN A 30 14.79 -18.78 20.40
C GLN A 30 14.12 -17.39 20.37
N ASN A 31 14.91 -16.32 20.52
CA ASN A 31 14.43 -14.93 20.53
C ASN A 31 14.57 -14.27 19.14
N THR A 32 14.44 -15.06 18.07
CA THR A 32 14.45 -14.53 16.71
C THR A 32 13.11 -13.90 16.38
N ILE A 33 13.14 -12.68 15.86
CA ILE A 33 11.97 -11.99 15.32
C ILE A 33 11.96 -12.23 13.81
N VAL A 34 10.85 -12.76 13.31
CA VAL A 34 10.66 -13.02 11.89
C VAL A 34 9.88 -11.88 11.25
N HIS A 35 10.49 -11.24 10.28
CA HIS A 35 9.88 -10.18 9.51
C HIS A 35 9.11 -10.80 8.33
N PHE A 36 7.80 -10.92 8.47
CA PHE A 36 6.95 -11.71 7.59
C PHE A 36 6.49 -10.87 6.38
N TRP A 37 7.15 -11.03 5.24
CA TRP A 37 6.93 -10.17 4.07
C TRP A 37 6.21 -10.87 2.92
N LYS A 38 6.30 -12.19 2.84
CA LYS A 38 5.68 -12.98 1.78
C LYS A 38 5.27 -14.35 2.30
N GLY A 39 4.07 -14.78 1.94
CA GLY A 39 3.56 -16.08 2.33
C GLY A 39 2.04 -16.08 2.45
N ASN A 40 1.53 -17.14 3.07
CA ASN A 40 0.14 -17.32 3.44
C ASN A 40 0.01 -17.48 4.96
N LEU A 41 -1.23 -17.64 5.44
CA LEU A 41 -1.51 -17.83 6.86
C LEU A 41 -0.88 -19.12 7.42
N ASP A 42 -0.83 -20.20 6.62
CA ASP A 42 -0.22 -21.46 7.06
C ASP A 42 1.27 -21.28 7.40
N LEU A 43 1.99 -20.51 6.57
CA LEU A 43 3.39 -20.20 6.82
C LEU A 43 3.57 -19.30 8.05
N LEU A 44 2.66 -18.35 8.27
CA LEU A 44 2.67 -17.54 9.48
C LEU A 44 2.44 -18.41 10.72
N ASN A 45 1.42 -19.28 10.70
CA ASN A 45 1.12 -20.22 11.78
C ASN A 45 2.30 -21.14 12.06
N LYS A 46 2.95 -21.67 11.01
CA LYS A 46 4.16 -22.48 11.14
C LYS A 46 5.30 -21.68 11.79
N THR A 47 5.47 -20.41 11.43
CA THR A 47 6.53 -19.56 12.01
C THR A 47 6.30 -19.37 13.51
N ILE A 48 5.06 -19.07 13.89
CA ILE A 48 4.65 -18.84 15.27
C ILE A 48 4.74 -20.15 16.09
N SER A 49 4.33 -21.29 15.52
CA SER A 49 4.39 -22.59 16.21
C SER A 49 5.80 -23.07 16.50
N HIS A 50 6.80 -22.61 15.75
CA HIS A 50 8.22 -22.81 16.08
C HIS A 50 8.73 -21.91 17.24
N GLY A 51 7.87 -21.03 17.76
CA GLY A 51 8.14 -20.19 18.91
C GLY A 51 8.69 -18.80 18.59
N TYR A 52 8.74 -18.40 17.32
CA TYR A 52 9.26 -17.10 16.91
C TYR A 52 8.18 -16.01 17.00
N ASP A 53 8.60 -14.82 17.42
CA ASP A 53 7.75 -13.63 17.35
C ASP A 53 7.83 -13.02 15.94
N VAL A 54 6.77 -12.32 15.52
CA VAL A 54 6.61 -11.86 14.14
C VAL A 54 6.35 -10.36 14.09
N VAL A 55 6.98 -9.70 13.13
CA VAL A 55 6.56 -8.38 12.65
C VAL A 55 5.94 -8.58 11.26
N ASN A 56 4.66 -8.23 11.12
CA ASN A 56 3.92 -8.45 9.88
C ASN A 56 4.18 -7.31 8.88
N SER A 57 4.86 -7.66 7.79
CA SER A 57 5.34 -6.74 6.76
C SER A 57 4.91 -7.22 5.37
N ASN A 58 3.70 -7.78 5.27
CA ASN A 58 3.21 -8.41 4.05
C ASN A 58 3.27 -7.45 2.85
N ASN A 59 4.04 -7.82 1.83
CA ASN A 59 4.30 -6.99 0.66
C ASN A 59 3.05 -6.58 -0.12
N LYS A 60 1.95 -7.33 0.01
CA LYS A 60 0.69 -7.00 -0.65
C LYS A 60 0.06 -5.75 -0.06
N PHE A 61 0.48 -5.35 1.13
CA PHE A 61 -0.09 -4.26 1.91
C PHE A 61 0.92 -3.20 2.31
N THR A 62 2.18 -3.53 2.60
CA THR A 62 3.08 -2.61 3.33
C THR A 62 4.28 -2.06 2.54
N TYR A 63 4.47 -2.47 1.28
CA TYR A 63 5.60 -2.02 0.47
C TYR A 63 5.32 -0.63 -0.14
N LEU A 64 6.01 0.38 0.38
CA LEU A 64 5.87 1.78 -0.02
C LEU A 64 6.46 2.06 -1.40
N ASP A 65 7.38 1.25 -1.91
CA ASP A 65 7.91 1.38 -3.26
C ASP A 65 6.89 1.00 -4.36
N TYR A 66 5.81 0.31 -3.99
CA TYR A 66 4.74 -0.03 -4.94
C TYR A 66 3.88 1.19 -5.27
N ASP A 67 3.38 1.23 -6.51
CA ASP A 67 2.48 2.28 -6.98
C ASP A 67 1.16 2.31 -6.18
N TYR A 68 0.53 3.49 -6.15
CA TYR A 68 -0.74 3.69 -5.45
C TYR A 68 -1.91 2.86 -6.03
N ASP A 69 -1.81 2.41 -7.28
CA ASP A 69 -2.79 1.48 -7.87
C ASP A 69 -2.69 0.06 -7.27
N LYS A 70 -1.52 -0.30 -6.72
CA LYS A 70 -1.30 -1.60 -6.05
C LYS A 70 -1.57 -1.50 -4.55
N ILE A 71 -1.08 -0.42 -3.94
CA ILE A 71 -1.27 -0.12 -2.52
C ILE A 71 -1.71 1.33 -2.40
N SER A 72 -3.03 1.52 -2.47
CA SER A 72 -3.67 2.82 -2.23
C SER A 72 -3.53 3.22 -0.76
N LEU A 73 -3.79 4.50 -0.46
CA LEU A 73 -3.81 4.97 0.93
C LEU A 73 -4.84 4.20 1.77
N GLU A 74 -6.03 3.95 1.21
CA GLU A 74 -7.09 3.19 1.88
C GLU A 74 -6.66 1.76 2.17
N LYS A 75 -6.00 1.10 1.21
CA LYS A 75 -5.50 -0.24 1.40
C LYS A 75 -4.40 -0.31 2.46
N ALA A 76 -3.51 0.69 2.50
CA ALA A 76 -2.50 0.83 3.56
C ALA A 76 -3.17 1.04 4.94
N TYR A 77 -4.18 1.91 5.00
CA TYR A 77 -4.93 2.20 6.24
C TYR A 77 -5.72 1.02 6.76
N ASN A 78 -6.31 0.22 5.88
CA ASN A 78 -7.14 -0.94 6.24
C ASN A 78 -6.31 -2.20 6.53
N PHE A 79 -4.98 -2.14 6.43
CA PHE A 79 -4.13 -3.24 6.86
C PHE A 79 -4.30 -3.49 8.36
N ASN A 80 -4.41 -4.78 8.73
CA ASN A 80 -4.39 -5.24 10.11
C ASN A 80 -3.12 -6.10 10.31
N PRO A 81 -2.21 -5.74 11.23
CA PRO A 81 -1.02 -6.54 11.51
C PRO A 81 -1.35 -7.95 11.98
N ILE A 82 -2.49 -8.12 12.65
CA ILE A 82 -3.02 -9.42 13.06
C ILE A 82 -4.00 -9.89 11.97
N PRO A 83 -3.72 -10.97 11.22
CA PRO A 83 -4.66 -11.46 10.20
C PRO A 83 -5.97 -11.96 10.83
N ASP A 84 -7.11 -11.69 10.19
CA ASP A 84 -8.44 -11.99 10.73
C ASP A 84 -8.67 -13.48 11.08
N ASN A 85 -7.98 -14.40 10.40
CA ASN A 85 -8.10 -15.85 10.61
C ASN A 85 -7.00 -16.43 11.52
N LEU A 86 -6.21 -15.58 12.19
CA LEU A 86 -5.20 -16.03 13.15
C LEU A 86 -5.88 -16.38 14.48
N SER A 87 -5.58 -17.56 15.04
CA SER A 87 -6.05 -17.96 16.39
C SER A 87 -5.67 -16.93 17.45
N GLU A 88 -6.61 -16.60 18.35
CA GLU A 88 -6.41 -15.59 19.41
C GLU A 88 -5.18 -15.86 20.28
N GLU A 89 -4.87 -17.15 20.52
CA GLU A 89 -3.68 -17.56 21.29
C GLU A 89 -2.36 -17.06 20.66
N TYR A 90 -2.35 -16.84 19.35
CA TYR A 90 -1.18 -16.37 18.58
C TYR A 90 -1.16 -14.87 18.36
N HIS A 91 -2.18 -14.12 18.77
CA HIS A 91 -2.20 -12.66 18.56
C HIS A 91 -1.03 -11.97 19.26
N SER A 92 -0.68 -12.41 20.47
CA SER A 92 0.47 -11.90 21.24
C SER A 92 1.83 -12.12 20.57
N LYS A 93 1.91 -13.02 19.59
CA LYS A 93 3.12 -13.32 18.82
C LYS A 93 3.36 -12.35 17.67
N ILE A 94 2.36 -11.53 17.32
CA ILE A 94 2.52 -10.45 16.35
C ILE A 94 2.90 -9.18 17.11
N LEU A 95 4.18 -8.80 17.03
CA LEU A 95 4.73 -7.63 17.73
C LEU A 95 4.31 -6.29 17.11
N GLY A 96 3.84 -6.32 15.86
CA GLY A 96 3.43 -5.13 15.12
C GLY A 96 3.61 -5.30 13.62
N LEU A 97 3.85 -4.18 12.94
CA LEU A 97 4.06 -4.13 11.50
C LEU A 97 5.39 -3.48 11.10
N GLY A 98 5.79 -3.71 9.86
CA GLY A 98 6.76 -2.89 9.17
C GLY A 98 6.24 -2.45 7.81
N CYS A 99 6.66 -1.27 7.36
CA CYS A 99 6.46 -0.79 6.00
C CYS A 99 7.79 -0.47 5.35
N GLN A 100 8.08 -1.09 4.21
CA GLN A 100 9.40 -1.04 3.59
C GLN A 100 9.39 -0.18 2.35
N MET A 101 10.47 0.57 2.15
CA MET A 101 10.66 1.46 1.02
C MET A 101 11.93 1.04 0.29
N TRP A 102 11.78 0.20 -0.73
CA TRP A 102 12.91 -0.23 -1.54
C TRP A 102 13.29 0.83 -2.59
N GLY A 103 14.60 0.98 -2.82
CA GLY A 103 15.18 2.11 -3.57
C GLY A 103 15.45 1.85 -5.05
N GLU A 104 15.20 0.65 -5.58
CA GLU A 104 15.73 0.22 -6.89
C GLU A 104 15.28 1.12 -8.06
N ARG A 105 14.10 1.73 -7.96
CA ARG A 105 13.54 2.65 -8.98
C ARG A 105 13.32 4.08 -8.48
N ILE A 106 13.83 4.41 -7.30
CA ILE A 106 13.54 5.67 -6.60
C ILE A 106 14.81 6.48 -6.49
N SER A 107 15.09 7.21 -7.57
CA SER A 107 16.37 7.90 -7.77
C SER A 107 16.53 9.23 -7.02
N THR A 108 15.47 9.73 -6.37
CA THR A 108 15.49 11.03 -5.67
C THR A 108 14.67 10.99 -4.38
N VAL A 109 15.07 11.82 -3.42
CA VAL A 109 14.33 12.03 -2.16
C VAL A 109 12.90 12.50 -2.42
N ASP A 110 12.67 13.35 -3.42
CA ASP A 110 11.33 13.80 -3.81
C ASP A 110 10.41 12.65 -4.25
N LYS A 111 10.93 11.73 -5.08
CA LYS A 111 10.17 10.54 -5.49
C LYS A 111 9.90 9.63 -4.30
N MET A 112 10.88 9.46 -3.41
CA MET A 112 10.74 8.69 -2.18
C MET A 112 9.67 9.28 -1.28
N ASN A 113 9.71 10.59 -1.01
CA ASN A 113 8.72 11.29 -0.20
C ASN A 113 7.31 11.14 -0.78
N LYS A 114 7.17 11.20 -2.11
CA LYS A 114 5.86 11.04 -2.76
C LYS A 114 5.29 9.62 -2.60
N GLN A 115 6.17 8.61 -2.50
CA GLN A 115 5.76 7.24 -2.19
C GLN A 115 5.42 7.06 -0.71
N ILE A 116 6.25 7.61 0.19
CA ILE A 116 6.13 7.48 1.64
C ILE A 116 4.90 8.24 2.17
N PHE A 117 4.72 9.51 1.79
CA PHE A 117 3.65 10.37 2.30
C PHE A 117 2.47 10.39 1.33
N PRO A 118 1.22 10.14 1.78
CA PRO A 118 0.76 10.02 3.17
C PRO A 118 0.72 8.59 3.76
N ARG A 119 1.14 7.54 3.04
CA ARG A 119 1.01 6.14 3.49
C ARG A 119 1.72 5.84 4.82
N ILE A 120 2.84 6.50 5.11
CA ILE A 120 3.52 6.39 6.40
C ILE A 120 2.65 6.82 7.58
N ALA A 121 1.79 7.84 7.38
CA ALA A 121 0.84 8.29 8.39
C ALA A 121 -0.26 7.25 8.60
N ALA A 122 -0.69 6.56 7.53
CA ALA A 122 -1.64 5.46 7.64
C ALA A 122 -1.04 4.29 8.44
N TYR A 123 0.20 3.89 8.16
CA TYR A 123 0.87 2.83 8.93
C TYR A 123 1.13 3.22 10.39
N ALA A 124 1.42 4.49 10.66
CA ALA A 124 1.52 4.98 12.03
C ALA A 124 0.19 4.83 12.78
N GLU A 125 -0.94 5.16 12.14
CA GLU A 125 -2.26 4.96 12.74
C GLU A 125 -2.61 3.47 12.89
N VAL A 126 -2.26 2.62 11.92
CA VAL A 126 -2.44 1.16 12.00
C VAL A 126 -1.66 0.54 13.17
N GLY A 127 -0.44 1.02 13.43
CA GLY A 127 0.41 0.48 14.50
C GLY A 127 0.11 1.04 15.89
N TRP A 128 -0.66 2.13 15.98
CA TRP A 128 -0.86 2.86 17.24
C TRP A 128 -2.32 2.88 17.73
N THR A 129 -3.28 2.99 16.81
CA THR A 129 -4.69 3.18 17.15
C THR A 129 -5.42 1.84 17.17
N SER A 130 -6.16 1.57 18.24
CA SER A 130 -7.02 0.39 18.35
C SER A 130 -8.05 0.33 17.21
N LEU A 131 -8.37 -0.88 16.73
CA LEU A 131 -9.16 -1.09 15.53
C LEU A 131 -10.54 -0.40 15.59
N GLU A 132 -11.19 -0.43 16.74
CA GLU A 132 -12.49 0.18 17.01
C GLU A 132 -12.49 1.72 16.90
N ASN A 133 -11.32 2.35 17.00
CA ASN A 133 -11.15 3.80 16.93
C ASN A 133 -10.71 4.29 15.54
N LYS A 134 -10.46 3.37 14.59
CA LYS A 134 -10.02 3.73 13.24
C LYS A 134 -11.20 4.24 12.42
N ASN A 135 -11.02 5.39 11.77
CA ASN A 135 -11.98 5.97 10.84
C ASN A 135 -11.25 6.60 9.65
N TYR A 136 -11.33 5.94 8.49
CA TYR A 136 -10.62 6.36 7.28
C TYR A 136 -11.05 7.75 6.77
N GLN A 137 -12.33 8.10 6.91
CA GLN A 137 -12.83 9.41 6.47
C GLN A 137 -12.26 10.53 7.35
N ASN A 138 -12.27 10.37 8.67
CA ASN A 138 -11.65 11.31 9.60
C ASN A 138 -10.13 11.41 9.34
N PHE A 139 -9.47 10.28 9.15
CA PHE A 139 -8.04 10.23 8.80
C PHE A 139 -7.73 11.07 7.54
N THR A 140 -8.44 10.83 6.44
CA THR A 140 -8.20 11.57 5.18
C THR A 140 -8.57 13.06 5.27
N GLN A 141 -9.59 13.42 6.05
CA GLN A 141 -9.89 14.81 6.38
C GLN A 141 -8.75 15.48 7.16
N ASN A 142 -8.16 14.80 8.15
CA ASN A 142 -7.00 15.30 8.89
C ASN A 142 -5.75 15.42 8.01
N ILE A 143 -5.53 14.46 7.11
CA ILE A 143 -4.43 14.53 6.13
C ILE A 143 -4.56 15.80 5.29
N THR A 144 -5.74 16.04 4.71
CA THR A 144 -5.97 17.15 3.78
C THR A 144 -6.04 18.52 4.46
N SER A 145 -6.65 18.60 5.66
CA SER A 145 -6.87 19.87 6.35
C SER A 145 -5.67 20.35 7.20
N TYR A 146 -4.91 19.41 7.77
CA TYR A 146 -3.83 19.68 8.72
C TYR A 146 -2.44 19.28 8.18
N TRP A 147 -2.26 18.01 7.78
CA TRP A 147 -0.93 17.49 7.46
C TRP A 147 -0.32 18.04 6.19
N TYR A 148 -1.11 18.24 5.13
CA TYR A 148 -0.62 18.84 3.88
C TYR A 148 0.09 20.18 4.09
N LYS A 149 -0.52 21.09 4.87
CA LYS A 149 0.08 22.40 5.21
C LYS A 149 1.43 22.24 5.91
N ARG A 150 1.56 21.20 6.75
CA ARG A 150 2.77 20.93 7.53
C ARG A 150 3.87 20.36 6.64
N TRP A 151 3.53 19.42 5.76
CA TRP A 151 4.47 18.88 4.78
C TRP A 151 4.92 19.92 3.76
N ASP A 152 4.02 20.80 3.32
CA ASP A 152 4.35 21.95 2.47
C ASP A 152 5.38 22.86 3.16
N LYS A 153 5.17 23.17 4.45
CA LYS A 153 6.11 23.98 5.25
C LYS A 153 7.51 23.36 5.35
N TYR A 154 7.61 22.04 5.35
CA TYR A 154 8.88 21.31 5.40
C TYR A 154 9.44 20.96 4.01
N GLY A 155 8.80 21.40 2.92
CA GLY A 155 9.24 21.08 1.56
C GLY A 155 9.15 19.60 1.20
N ILE A 156 8.27 18.84 1.87
CA ILE A 156 8.07 17.41 1.58
C ILE A 156 7.13 17.28 0.38
N ASN A 157 7.59 16.66 -0.69
CA ASN A 157 6.75 16.31 -1.83
C ASN A 157 5.93 15.04 -1.52
N TYR A 158 4.62 15.16 -1.32
CA TYR A 158 3.72 14.05 -0.96
C TYR A 158 2.73 13.72 -2.08
N TYR A 159 2.16 12.51 -2.03
CA TYR A 159 1.05 12.15 -2.90
C TYR A 159 -0.22 12.91 -2.51
N LYS A 160 -0.83 13.60 -3.47
CA LYS A 160 -2.09 14.31 -3.27
C LYS A 160 -3.27 13.38 -3.54
N LEU A 161 -4.09 13.17 -2.51
CA LEU A 161 -5.38 12.49 -2.64
C LEU A 161 -6.26 13.23 -3.64
N GLN A 162 -6.80 12.50 -4.62
CA GLN A 162 -7.75 13.07 -5.55
C GLN A 162 -9.09 13.24 -4.85
N ASN A 163 -9.58 14.48 -4.77
CA ASN A 163 -10.96 14.72 -4.34
C ASN A 163 -11.89 14.16 -5.43
N SER A 164 -12.77 13.24 -5.05
CA SER A 164 -13.83 12.69 -5.92
C SER A 164 -14.75 13.78 -6.51
N ILE A 165 -14.68 15.01 -6.00
CA ILE A 165 -15.46 16.16 -6.45
C ILE A 165 -14.89 16.77 -7.76
N SER A 166 -13.57 16.75 -8.01
CA SER A 166 -13.00 17.37 -9.21
C SER A 166 -13.10 16.49 -10.46
N THR A 167 -13.19 15.16 -10.30
CA THR A 167 -13.28 14.21 -11.42
C THR A 167 -14.69 14.10 -12.03
N LEU A 168 -15.73 14.45 -11.28
CA LEU A 168 -17.11 14.52 -11.80
C LEU A 168 -17.30 15.73 -12.72
N ASN A 169 -16.73 16.89 -12.37
CA ASN A 169 -16.86 18.11 -13.19
C ASN A 169 -16.15 18.00 -14.54
N ASN A 170 -15.03 17.27 -14.63
CA ASN A 170 -14.32 17.08 -15.91
C ASN A 170 -15.00 16.07 -16.86
N LYS A 171 -15.81 15.15 -16.36
CA LYS A 171 -16.59 14.22 -17.21
C LYS A 171 -17.85 14.86 -17.81
N VAL A 172 -18.41 15.88 -17.17
CA VAL A 172 -19.62 16.57 -17.68
C VAL A 172 -19.29 17.58 -18.78
N VAL A 173 -18.10 18.22 -18.73
CA VAL A 173 -17.73 19.27 -19.70
C VAL A 173 -17.32 18.72 -21.08
N THR A 174 -16.93 17.44 -21.19
CA THR A 174 -16.42 16.86 -22.45
C THR A 174 -17.50 16.30 -23.40
N LYS A 175 -18.79 16.44 -23.08
CA LYS A 175 -19.90 15.88 -23.89
C LYS A 175 -20.81 16.91 -24.61
N LYS A 176 -20.41 18.16 -24.79
CA LYS A 176 -21.09 19.06 -25.75
C LYS A 176 -20.48 18.93 -27.15
N ARG A 177 -21.02 17.99 -27.94
CA ARG A 177 -20.77 17.82 -29.38
C ARG A 177 -21.17 19.09 -30.14
N LYS A 178 -20.26 19.60 -30.98
CA LYS A 178 -20.51 20.60 -32.03
C LYS A 178 -21.49 20.02 -33.07
N THR A 179 -22.71 20.55 -33.16
CA THR A 179 -23.53 20.41 -34.38
C THR A 179 -23.25 21.60 -35.29
N LYS A 180 -22.57 21.33 -36.41
CA LYS A 180 -22.40 22.26 -37.54
C LYS A 180 -23.77 22.49 -38.19
N ASN A 181 -24.21 23.75 -38.29
CA ASN A 181 -25.27 24.14 -39.21
C ASN A 181 -24.71 24.07 -40.64
N MET A 182 -25.31 23.26 -41.52
CA MET A 182 -25.13 23.36 -42.96
C MET A 182 -26.23 24.28 -43.50
N GLU A 183 -25.86 25.48 -43.92
CA GLU A 183 -26.69 26.34 -44.75
C GLU A 183 -26.89 25.67 -46.12
N LYS A 184 -28.15 25.47 -46.52
CA LYS A 184 -28.53 25.08 -47.87
C LYS A 184 -28.61 26.34 -48.72
N THR A 185 -27.58 26.60 -49.52
CA THR A 185 -27.65 27.61 -50.59
C THR A 185 -28.22 26.96 -51.85
N SER A 186 -29.44 27.33 -52.20
CA SER A 186 -30.11 26.94 -53.44
C SER A 186 -29.50 27.70 -54.63
N MET A 187 -28.81 27.01 -55.54
CA MET A 187 -28.46 27.56 -56.85
C MET A 187 -29.61 27.31 -57.84
N LYS A 188 -30.30 28.40 -58.20
CA LYS A 188 -31.21 28.48 -59.34
C LYS A 188 -30.43 28.19 -60.63
N LYS A 189 -30.85 27.19 -61.39
CA LYS A 189 -30.53 27.08 -62.82
C LYS A 189 -31.62 27.81 -63.60
N SER A 190 -31.22 28.88 -64.28
CA SER A 190 -31.96 29.49 -65.39
C SER A 190 -30.92 30.20 -66.24
N PHE A 191 -30.73 29.77 -67.49
CA PHE A 191 -30.83 30.59 -68.70
C PHE A 191 -30.35 29.79 -69.92
N ASN A 192 -31.23 29.78 -70.92
CA ASN A 192 -31.09 29.56 -72.37
C ASN A 192 -30.46 28.26 -72.88
#